data_AF-A0A183BG13-F1
#
_entry.id   AF-A0A183BG13-F1
#
_cell.length_a   1.000
_cell.length_b   1.000
_cell.length_c   1.000
_cell.angle_alpha   90.00
_cell.angle_beta   90.00
_cell.angle_gamma   90.00
#
_symmetry.space_group_name_H-M   'P 1'
#
loop_
_entity.id
_entity.type
_entity.pdbx_description
1 polymer ?
#
loop_
_entity_poly.entity_id
_entity_poly.type
_entity_poly.pdbx_seq_one_letter_code
_entity_poly.pdbx_strand_id
1 'polypeptide(L)'
;MERYLRPERFNADPNTPNSSKIWRHWFCTFDRFLAKIGIEDPEKLNFLYNYISLSIYDYVADCKSYSDAVKTLEKLFIKPPNEVFARYLLATCKQEPGQNFDQLFQKLKSLAKDCNFKAVTAEQNQDNAIRDVFISGMLSGVVTASS
;
A
#
# COMPACT_ATOMS: atom_id res chain seq x y z
N MET A 1 7.12 -14.47 -32.56
CA MET A 1 6.20 -13.74 -31.66
C MET A 1 6.40 -14.32 -30.27
N GLU A 2 6.89 -13.54 -29.31
CA GLU A 2 6.85 -13.97 -27.91
C GLU A 2 5.38 -14.20 -27.54
N ARG A 3 5.02 -15.45 -27.20
CA ARG A 3 3.64 -15.85 -26.91
C ARG A 3 3.10 -15.25 -25.61
N TYR A 4 3.93 -14.55 -24.84
CA TYR A 4 3.63 -14.12 -23.49
C TYR A 4 4.21 -12.72 -23.25
N LEU A 5 3.44 -11.84 -22.58
CA LEU A 5 3.95 -10.58 -22.05
C LEU A 5 4.91 -10.92 -20.91
N ARG A 6 6.20 -10.92 -21.22
CA ARG A 6 7.28 -11.08 -20.24
C ARG A 6 7.25 -9.88 -19.29
N PRO A 7 7.19 -10.09 -17.96
CA PRO A 7 7.26 -8.98 -17.01
C PRO A 7 8.56 -8.21 -17.21
N GLU A 8 8.47 -6.87 -17.18
CA GLU A 8 9.67 -6.04 -17.11
C GLU A 8 10.39 -6.26 -15.77
N ARG A 9 11.69 -5.98 -15.75
CA ARG A 9 12.47 -6.06 -14.51
C ARG A 9 11.90 -5.08 -13.49
N PHE A 10 11.53 -5.58 -12.32
CA PHE A 10 11.06 -4.75 -11.23
C PHE A 10 12.18 -3.85 -10.73
N ASN A 11 11.99 -2.54 -10.91
CA ASN A 11 12.91 -1.52 -10.44
C ASN A 11 12.07 -0.33 -9.96
N ALA A 12 11.66 -0.36 -8.70
CA ALA A 12 10.88 0.69 -8.08
C ALA A 12 11.57 1.14 -6.78
N ASP A 13 11.53 2.44 -6.52
CA ASP A 13 11.96 3.01 -5.24
C ASP A 13 10.77 2.97 -4.25
N PRO A 14 10.95 2.31 -3.08
CA PRO A 14 9.93 2.24 -2.03
C PRO A 14 9.41 3.61 -1.54
N ASN A 15 10.21 4.68 -1.71
CA ASN A 15 9.88 6.03 -1.26
C ASN A 15 9.03 6.83 -2.25
N THR A 16 8.76 6.29 -3.44
CA THR A 16 7.91 6.97 -4.41
C THR A 16 6.42 6.92 -4.00
N PRO A 17 5.63 7.99 -4.22
CA PRO A 17 4.21 8.03 -3.80
C PRO A 17 3.33 6.93 -4.43
N ASN A 18 3.75 6.39 -5.57
CA ASN A 18 3.06 5.31 -6.28
C ASN A 18 3.71 3.93 -6.09
N SER A 19 4.70 3.80 -5.20
CA SER A 19 5.45 2.56 -4.97
C SER A 19 4.53 1.36 -4.71
N SER A 20 3.48 1.56 -3.90
CA SER A 20 2.46 0.54 -3.61
C SER A 20 1.65 0.12 -4.84
N LYS A 21 1.26 1.08 -5.70
CA LYS A 21 0.52 0.80 -6.95
C LYS A 21 1.41 0.10 -7.97
N ILE A 22 2.66 0.53 -8.10
CA ILE A 22 3.66 -0.05 -9.01
C ILE A 22 3.94 -1.50 -8.60
N TRP A 23 4.16 -1.76 -7.31
CA TRP A 23 4.33 -3.12 -6.78
C TRP A 23 3.10 -3.99 -7.07
N ARG A 24 1.88 -3.53 -6.73
CA ARG A 24 0.65 -4.31 -6.96
C ARG A 24 0.45 -4.67 -8.44
N HIS A 25 0.68 -3.71 -9.33
CA HIS A 25 0.54 -3.93 -10.77
C HIS A 25 1.59 -4.93 -11.29
N TRP A 26 2.86 -4.73 -10.90
CA TRP A 26 3.95 -5.61 -11.31
C TRP A 26 3.77 -7.02 -10.76
N PHE A 27 3.49 -7.16 -9.46
CA PHE A 27 3.28 -8.46 -8.82
C PHE A 27 2.11 -9.22 -9.43
N CYS A 28 0.99 -8.54 -9.73
CA CYS A 28 -0.14 -9.16 -10.43
C CYS A 28 0.25 -9.68 -11.83
N THR A 29 1.10 -8.94 -12.54
CA THR A 29 1.58 -9.33 -13.87
C THR A 29 2.55 -10.51 -13.79
N PHE A 30 3.47 -10.47 -12.82
CA PHE A 30 4.43 -11.52 -12.54
C PHE A 30 3.76 -12.83 -12.09
N ASP A 31 2.79 -12.77 -11.18
CA ASP A 31 2.05 -13.94 -10.71
C ASP A 31 1.26 -14.63 -11.84
N ARG A 32 0.58 -13.84 -12.69
CA ARG A 32 -0.09 -14.36 -13.89
C ARG A 32 0.88 -14.98 -14.89
N PHE A 33 2.09 -14.44 -15.00
CA PHE A 33 3.14 -14.98 -15.85
C PHE A 33 3.64 -16.33 -15.31
N LEU A 34 3.93 -16.42 -14.01
CA LEU A 34 4.32 -17.68 -13.36
C LEU A 34 3.24 -18.76 -13.51
N ALA A 35 1.96 -18.40 -13.30
CA ALA A 35 0.84 -19.31 -13.45
C ALA A 35 0.71 -19.86 -14.87
N LYS A 36 1.02 -19.05 -15.90
CA LYS A 36 0.97 -19.49 -17.30
C LYS A 36 2.13 -20.37 -17.71
N ILE A 37 3.30 -20.21 -17.10
CA ILE A 37 4.47 -21.07 -17.37
C ILE A 37 4.34 -22.40 -16.60
N GLY A 38 3.58 -22.43 -15.51
CA GLY A 38 3.39 -23.64 -14.71
C GLY A 38 4.59 -23.94 -13.80
N ILE A 39 5.26 -22.90 -13.32
CA ILE A 39 6.46 -23.02 -12.46
C ILE A 39 6.04 -23.41 -11.04
N GLU A 40 6.69 -24.42 -10.46
CA GLU A 40 6.48 -24.90 -9.09
C GLU A 40 7.41 -24.25 -8.05
N ASP A 41 7.08 -24.40 -6.76
CA ASP A 41 7.72 -23.77 -5.59
C ASP A 41 9.01 -24.50 -5.14
N PRO A 42 10.02 -24.56 -6.01
CA PRO A 42 11.27 -23.86 -5.64
C PRO A 42 11.83 -22.96 -6.76
N GLU A 43 11.38 -23.14 -8.01
CA GLU A 43 11.87 -22.36 -9.15
C GLU A 43 11.31 -20.93 -9.14
N LYS A 44 10.12 -20.70 -8.57
CA LYS A 44 9.52 -19.36 -8.46
C LYS A 44 10.44 -18.32 -7.81
N LEU A 45 11.25 -18.72 -6.82
CA LEU A 45 12.20 -17.84 -6.15
C LEU A 45 13.34 -17.41 -7.11
N ASN A 46 13.89 -18.35 -7.88
CA ASN A 46 14.91 -18.06 -8.89
C ASN A 46 14.36 -17.14 -9.98
N PHE A 47 13.11 -17.38 -10.41
CA PHE A 47 12.43 -16.47 -11.32
C PHE A 47 12.27 -15.08 -10.69
N LEU A 48 11.84 -14.98 -9.44
CA LEU A 48 11.75 -13.68 -8.75
C LEU A 48 13.09 -12.94 -8.79
N TYR A 49 14.20 -13.58 -8.43
CA TYR A 49 15.54 -12.98 -8.46
C TYR A 49 15.97 -12.49 -9.86
N ASN A 50 15.62 -13.22 -10.91
CA ASN A 50 15.93 -12.82 -12.28
C ASN A 50 15.15 -11.59 -12.75
N TYR A 51 13.95 -11.37 -12.19
CA TYR A 51 13.07 -10.28 -12.59
C TYR A 51 13.08 -9.09 -11.62
N ILE A 52 13.96 -9.06 -10.61
CA ILE A 52 14.15 -7.89 -9.72
C ILE A 52 15.47 -7.16 -9.99
N SER A 53 15.52 -5.87 -9.68
CA SER A 53 16.75 -5.07 -9.70
C SER A 53 17.69 -5.45 -8.56
N LEU A 54 18.98 -5.13 -8.70
CA LEU A 54 19.99 -5.35 -7.65
C LEU A 54 19.58 -4.68 -6.33
N SER A 55 19.09 -3.44 -6.41
CA SER A 55 18.63 -2.67 -5.25
C SER A 55 17.51 -3.36 -4.49
N ILE A 56 16.68 -4.16 -5.17
CA ILE A 56 15.55 -4.86 -4.55
C ILE A 56 16.00 -6.25 -4.06
N TYR A 57 16.94 -6.87 -4.76
CA TYR A 57 17.55 -8.14 -4.37
C TYR A 57 18.20 -8.06 -2.99
N ASP A 58 18.86 -6.96 -2.64
CA ASP A 58 19.48 -6.77 -1.32
C ASP A 58 18.49 -6.97 -0.16
N TYR A 59 17.19 -6.67 -0.35
CA TYR A 59 16.16 -6.85 0.68
C TYR A 59 15.65 -8.29 0.80
N VAL A 60 15.85 -9.14 -0.21
CA VAL A 60 15.32 -10.51 -0.29
C VAL A 60 16.41 -11.58 -0.44
N ALA A 61 17.68 -11.18 -0.38
CA ALA A 61 18.83 -12.08 -0.50
C ALA A 61 18.84 -13.17 0.58
N ASP A 62 18.38 -12.84 1.79
CA ASP A 62 18.32 -13.76 2.93
C ASP A 62 17.06 -14.65 2.95
N CYS A 63 16.11 -14.43 2.03
CA CYS A 63 14.85 -15.17 2.00
C CYS A 63 15.04 -16.56 1.39
N LYS A 64 14.61 -17.61 2.10
CA LYS A 64 14.76 -19.01 1.66
C LYS A 64 13.56 -19.53 0.87
N SER A 65 12.44 -18.82 0.90
CA SER A 65 11.21 -19.23 0.23
C SER A 65 10.63 -18.08 -0.60
N TYR A 66 9.92 -18.44 -1.67
CA TYR A 66 9.18 -17.47 -2.48
C TYR A 66 8.17 -16.69 -1.64
N SER A 67 7.46 -17.36 -0.73
CA SER A 67 6.47 -16.71 0.15
C SER A 67 7.11 -15.65 1.05
N ASP A 68 8.28 -15.93 1.63
CA ASP A 68 8.98 -14.99 2.50
C ASP A 68 9.51 -13.78 1.72
N ALA A 69 10.09 -14.02 0.54
CA ALA A 69 10.56 -12.94 -0.33
C ALA A 69 9.39 -12.00 -0.74
N VAL A 70 8.25 -12.56 -1.14
CA VAL A 70 7.06 -11.77 -1.50
C VAL A 70 6.54 -10.98 -0.30
N LYS A 71 6.46 -11.57 0.89
CA LYS A 71 6.03 -10.86 2.11
C LYS A 71 6.96 -9.71 2.49
N THR A 72 8.27 -9.90 2.33
CA THR A 72 9.26 -8.85 2.60
C THR A 72 9.11 -7.69 1.63
N LEU A 73 8.94 -7.98 0.34
CA LEU A 73 8.69 -6.96 -0.68
C LEU A 73 7.33 -6.27 -0.47
N GLU A 74 6.29 -7.03 -0.12
CA GLU A 74 4.99 -6.46 0.16
C GLU A 74 5.04 -5.47 1.33
N LYS A 75 5.75 -5.79 2.41
CA LYS A 75 5.98 -4.86 3.53
C LYS A 75 6.80 -3.64 3.13
N LEU A 76 7.78 -3.81 2.23
CA LEU A 76 8.64 -2.72 1.78
C LEU A 76 7.88 -1.71 0.91
N PHE A 77 7.05 -2.19 -0.01
CA PHE A 77 6.35 -1.37 -1.00
C PHE A 77 4.92 -0.99 -0.59
N ILE A 78 4.27 -1.78 0.27
CA ILE A 78 2.96 -1.46 0.86
C ILE A 78 3.20 -0.99 2.29
N LYS A 79 3.56 0.29 2.44
CA LYS A 79 3.59 0.93 3.76
C LYS A 79 2.17 0.85 4.35
N PRO A 80 2.00 0.41 5.61
CA PRO A 80 0.70 0.46 6.27
C PRO A 80 0.21 1.91 6.24
N PRO A 81 -1.08 2.15 5.91
CA PRO A 81 -1.61 3.50 5.91
C PRO A 81 -1.40 4.08 7.30
N ASN A 82 -0.83 5.29 7.36
CA ASN A 82 -0.75 6.01 8.61
C ASN A 82 -2.18 6.39 9.00
N GLU A 83 -2.79 5.59 9.89
CA GLU A 83 -4.18 5.74 10.30
C GLU A 83 -4.45 7.14 10.86
N VAL A 84 -3.49 7.73 11.57
CA VAL A 84 -3.59 9.10 12.12
C VAL A 84 -3.68 10.12 11.00
N PHE A 85 -2.82 10.01 9.98
CA PHE A 85 -2.84 10.90 8.83
C PHE A 85 -4.10 10.70 7.96
N ALA A 86 -4.54 9.46 7.76
CA ALA A 86 -5.77 9.16 7.03
C ALA A 86 -7.01 9.75 7.74
N ARG A 87 -7.09 9.63 9.07
CA ARG A 87 -8.16 10.23 9.87
C ARG A 87 -8.09 11.76 9.85
N TYR A 88 -6.89 12.34 9.88
CA TYR A 88 -6.70 13.78 9.69
C TYR A 88 -7.25 14.25 8.33
N LEU A 89 -6.93 13.56 7.23
CA LEU A 89 -7.44 13.88 5.90
C LEU A 89 -8.97 13.78 5.83
N LEU A 90 -9.56 12.76 6.45
CA LEU A 90 -11.01 12.60 6.52
C LEU A 90 -11.66 13.74 7.31
N ALA A 91 -11.12 14.08 8.49
CA ALA A 91 -11.65 15.11 9.37
C ALA A 91 -11.52 16.53 8.78
N THR A 92 -10.45 16.78 8.02
CA THR A 92 -10.18 18.09 7.41
C THR A 92 -10.71 18.22 5.98
N CYS A 93 -11.32 17.17 5.42
CA CYS A 93 -11.91 17.20 4.09
C CYS A 93 -13.08 18.20 4.03
N LYS A 94 -12.90 19.28 3.28
CA LYS A 94 -13.92 20.30 3.01
C LYS A 94 -14.49 20.13 1.61
N GLN A 95 -15.72 20.60 1.44
CA GLN A 95 -16.36 20.69 0.13
C GLN A 95 -15.56 21.61 -0.79
N GLU A 96 -15.28 21.15 -2.01
CA GLU A 96 -14.64 21.98 -3.04
C GLU A 96 -15.67 22.90 -3.73
N PRO A 97 -15.27 24.08 -4.24
CA PRO A 97 -16.16 24.96 -4.98
C PRO A 97 -16.79 24.23 -6.18
N GLY A 98 -18.12 24.19 -6.25
CA GLY A 98 -18.86 23.50 -7.33
C GLY A 98 -19.01 21.99 -7.15
N GLN A 99 -18.46 21.40 -6.09
CA GLN A 99 -18.69 20.00 -5.76
C GLN A 99 -20.10 19.79 -5.22
N ASN A 100 -20.83 18.81 -5.74
CA ASN A 100 -22.15 18.47 -5.21
C ASN A 100 -22.06 17.55 -3.97
N PHE A 101 -23.19 17.39 -3.28
CA PHE A 101 -23.27 16.59 -2.06
C PHE A 101 -22.81 15.14 -2.27
N ASP A 102 -23.29 14.47 -3.33
CA ASP A 102 -22.96 13.07 -3.61
C ASP A 102 -21.46 12.88 -3.90
N GLN A 103 -20.85 13.80 -4.64
CA GLN A 103 -19.42 13.80 -4.91
C GLN A 103 -18.59 13.97 -3.64
N LEU A 104 -19.00 14.84 -2.73
CA LEU A 104 -18.36 14.99 -1.43
C LEU A 104 -18.50 13.71 -0.61
N PHE A 105 -19.70 13.12 -0.55
CA PHE A 105 -19.95 11.89 0.20
C PHE A 105 -19.14 10.70 -0.33
N GLN A 106 -19.02 10.56 -1.65
CA GLN A 106 -18.19 9.52 -2.27
C GLN A 106 -16.70 9.74 -1.97
N LYS A 107 -16.23 10.99 -1.97
CA LYS A 107 -14.86 11.35 -1.58
C LYS A 107 -14.59 11.03 -0.10
N LEU A 108 -15.53 11.32 0.80
CA LEU A 108 -15.40 10.94 2.20
C LEU A 108 -15.38 9.42 2.38
N LYS A 109 -16.23 8.69 1.65
CA LYS A 109 -16.23 7.22 1.65
C LYS A 109 -14.93 6.63 1.13
N SER A 110 -14.27 7.25 0.15
CA SER A 110 -12.98 6.76 -0.33
C SER A 110 -11.88 6.97 0.71
N LEU A 111 -11.83 8.15 1.35
CA LEU A 111 -10.88 8.46 2.43
C LEU A 111 -11.07 7.57 3.67
N ALA A 112 -12.33 7.24 4.01
CA ALA A 112 -12.64 6.39 5.15
C ALA A 112 -12.06 4.96 5.04
N LYS A 113 -11.78 4.47 3.82
CA LYS A 113 -11.18 3.14 3.61
C LYS A 113 -9.75 3.06 4.16
N ASP A 114 -9.00 4.15 4.10
CA ASP A 114 -7.62 4.21 4.56
C ASP A 114 -7.52 4.44 6.09
N CYS A 115 -8.64 4.74 6.75
CA CYS A 115 -8.72 4.96 8.21
C CYS A 115 -8.79 3.67 9.04
N ASN A 116 -8.95 2.51 8.39
CA ASN A 116 -8.94 1.18 9.02
C ASN A 116 -9.92 1.02 10.21
N PHE A 117 -11.16 1.49 10.07
CA PHE A 117 -12.20 1.32 11.09
C PHE A 117 -12.48 -0.17 11.35
N LYS A 118 -12.49 -0.56 12.64
CA LYS A 118 -12.72 -1.93 13.11
C LYS A 118 -13.83 -1.94 14.15
N ALA A 119 -14.43 -3.12 14.36
CA ALA A 119 -15.30 -3.33 15.51
C ALA A 119 -14.48 -3.18 16.79
N VAL A 120 -14.92 -2.28 17.66
CA VAL A 120 -14.23 -1.93 18.91
C VAL A 120 -15.22 -1.93 20.07
N THR A 121 -14.69 -2.04 21.28
CA THR A 121 -15.49 -1.88 22.51
C THR A 121 -15.95 -0.43 22.67
N ALA A 122 -16.96 -0.20 23.53
CA ALA A 122 -17.44 1.15 23.82
C ALA A 122 -16.33 2.07 24.38
N GLU A 123 -15.44 1.52 25.22
CA GLU A 123 -14.28 2.22 25.79
C GLU A 123 -13.28 2.62 24.70
N GLN A 124 -12.90 1.68 23.82
CA GLN A 124 -12.04 1.98 22.67
C GLN A 124 -12.69 2.97 21.70
N ASN A 125 -14.02 2.96 21.55
CA ASN A 125 -14.71 3.94 20.73
C ASN A 125 -14.64 5.35 21.34
N GLN A 126 -14.75 5.46 22.67
CA GLN A 126 -14.56 6.72 23.38
C GLN A 126 -13.14 7.26 23.18
N ASP A 127 -12.12 6.42 23.35
CA ASP A 127 -10.72 6.81 23.12
C ASP A 127 -10.46 7.25 21.67
N ASN A 128 -11.04 6.54 20.71
CA ASN A 128 -10.96 6.91 19.29
C ASN A 128 -11.62 8.27 19.02
N ALA A 129 -12.78 8.53 19.61
CA ALA A 129 -13.47 9.82 19.46
C ALA A 129 -12.63 10.98 20.03
N ILE A 130 -11.99 10.79 21.19
CA ILE A 130 -11.08 11.78 21.78
C ILE A 130 -9.88 12.02 20.85
N ARG A 131 -9.27 10.96 20.33
CA ARG A 131 -8.16 11.04 19.37
C ARG A 131 -8.55 11.80 18.11
N ASP A 132 -9.74 11.55 17.56
CA ASP A 132 -10.17 12.17 16.31
C ASP A 132 -10.43 13.68 16.49
N VAL A 133 -11.04 14.08 17.61
CA VAL A 133 -11.18 15.50 17.99
C VAL A 133 -9.81 16.15 18.14
N PHE A 134 -8.89 15.50 18.84
CA PHE A 134 -7.51 15.98 19.02
C PHE A 134 -6.80 16.18 17.67
N ILE A 135 -6.86 15.19 16.78
CA ILE A 135 -6.28 15.26 15.43
C ILE A 135 -6.87 16.41 14.62
N SER A 136 -8.20 16.59 14.66
CA SER A 136 -8.88 17.66 13.91
C SER A 136 -8.52 19.07 14.41
N GLY A 137 -8.17 19.19 15.69
CA GLY A 137 -7.78 20.46 16.32
C GLY A 137 -6.31 20.83 16.15
N MET A 138 -5.46 19.92 15.68
CA MET A 138 -4.05 20.20 15.43
C MET A 138 -3.86 21.01 14.14
N LEU A 139 -3.01 22.04 14.19
CA LEU A 139 -2.55 22.76 13.00
C LEU A 139 -1.74 21.81 12.10
N SER A 140 -2.02 21.84 10.79
CA SER A 140 -1.50 20.90 9.78
C SER A 140 0.02 20.66 9.83
N GLY A 141 0.80 21.66 10.24
CA GLY A 141 2.26 21.58 10.33
C GLY A 141 2.81 20.64 11.42
N VAL A 142 2.00 20.25 12.42
CA VAL A 142 2.41 19.32 13.48
C VAL A 142 2.15 17.86 13.09
N VAL A 143 1.19 17.61 12.19
CA VAL A 143 0.80 16.26 11.76
C VAL A 143 1.75 15.71 10.69
N THR A 144 2.47 16.58 9.98
CA THR A 144 3.52 16.18 9.03
C THR A 144 4.86 15.98 9.76
N ALA A 145 5.20 14.72 10.09
CA ALA A 145 6.54 14.12 9.91
C ALA A 145 6.75 12.92 10.85
N SER A 146 6.78 11.73 10.27
CA SER A 146 7.81 10.73 10.57
C SER A 146 8.02 9.98 9.27
N SER A 147 8.91 10.54 8.44
CA SER A 147 9.38 9.96 7.18
C SER A 147 10.14 8.66 7.42
#